data_AF-A0A2S7XI20-F1
#
_entry.id   AF-A0A2S7XI20-F1
#
_cell.length_a   1.000
_cell.length_b   1.000
_cell.length_c   1.000
_cell.angle_alpha   90.00
_cell.angle_beta   90.00
_cell.angle_gamma   90.00
#
_symmetry.space_group_name_H-M   'P 1'
#
loop_
_entity.id
_entity.type
_entity.pdbx_description
1 polymer ?
#
loop_
_entity_poly.entity_id
_entity_poly.type
_entity_poly.pdbx_seq_one_letter_code
_entity_poly.pdbx_strand_id
1 'polypeptide(L)'
;MFSKKSSIQSNELKHINKTLKKIEISLNNEEENKAKAACDMFIKVFEHDRQKSQKIEDKANKIITFLVSLFTLYAALFIWVYKSSELIKEGFFPVNMVHNALILILLVSGLLLLVSINKAFKVQWHRQEMNPVASFETFYKMKMDTACTAQKIYDFYATSYSKISEHRTTSNIERGKQLESAFDWARIAVIFNLLSSLLILYVTTNSSS
;
A
#
# COMPACT_ATOMS: atom_id res chain seq x y z
N MET A 1 -53.61 42.85 -49.42
CA MET A 1 -53.89 41.61 -48.65
C MET A 1 -52.59 40.82 -48.50
N PHE A 2 -51.64 41.26 -47.67
CA PHE A 2 -50.27 40.68 -47.60
C PHE A 2 -49.81 40.26 -46.17
N SER A 3 -50.63 40.40 -45.12
CA SER A 3 -50.15 40.21 -43.74
C SER A 3 -50.13 38.77 -43.22
N LYS A 4 -50.81 37.82 -43.88
CA LYS A 4 -50.86 36.43 -43.38
C LYS A 4 -49.57 35.63 -43.60
N LYS A 5 -48.89 35.79 -44.75
CA LYS A 5 -47.67 35.01 -45.06
C LYS A 5 -46.45 35.40 -44.20
N SER A 6 -46.26 36.68 -43.87
CA SER A 6 -45.11 37.11 -43.04
C SER A 6 -45.25 36.68 -41.58
N SER A 7 -46.47 36.60 -41.05
CA SER A 7 -46.74 36.14 -39.68
C SER A 7 -46.44 34.64 -39.47
N ILE A 8 -46.66 33.82 -40.51
CA ILE A 8 -46.42 32.37 -40.48
C ILE A 8 -44.91 32.10 -40.49
N GLN A 9 -44.16 32.76 -41.39
CA GLN A 9 -42.69 32.66 -41.42
C GLN A 9 -42.04 33.15 -40.12
N SER A 10 -42.58 34.21 -39.50
CA SER A 10 -42.11 34.71 -38.21
C SER A 10 -42.33 33.70 -37.06
N ASN A 11 -43.45 32.99 -37.07
CA ASN A 11 -43.75 31.96 -36.07
C ASN A 11 -42.91 30.69 -36.28
N GLU A 12 -42.68 30.28 -37.52
CA GLU A 12 -41.78 29.16 -37.85
C GLU A 12 -40.33 29.47 -37.45
N LEU A 13 -39.83 30.68 -37.72
CA LEU A 13 -38.51 31.14 -37.27
C LEU A 13 -38.37 31.14 -35.75
N LYS A 14 -39.40 31.60 -35.02
CA LYS A 14 -39.40 31.53 -33.55
C LYS A 14 -39.42 30.10 -33.04
N HIS A 15 -40.15 29.20 -33.70
CA HIS A 15 -40.18 27.78 -33.36
C HIS A 15 -38.82 27.12 -33.59
N ILE A 16 -38.20 27.36 -34.75
CA ILE A 16 -36.85 26.86 -35.08
C ILE A 16 -35.82 27.36 -34.06
N ASN A 17 -35.85 28.65 -33.70
CA ASN A 17 -34.95 29.21 -32.70
C ASN A 17 -35.16 28.59 -31.30
N LYS A 18 -36.41 28.32 -30.91
CA LYS A 18 -36.72 27.63 -29.64
C LYS A 18 -36.23 26.18 -29.64
N THR A 19 -36.32 25.49 -30.77
CA THR A 19 -35.79 24.13 -30.94
C THR A 19 -34.27 24.13 -30.93
N LEU A 20 -33.61 25.08 -31.61
CA LEU A 20 -32.16 25.26 -31.59
C LEU A 20 -31.63 25.50 -30.18
N LYS A 21 -32.28 26.38 -29.40
CA LYS A 21 -31.93 26.59 -27.98
C LYS A 21 -32.10 25.34 -27.12
N LYS A 22 -33.13 24.53 -27.37
CA LYS A 22 -33.29 23.25 -26.65
C LYS A 22 -32.20 22.24 -27.01
N ILE A 23 -31.82 22.18 -28.28
CA ILE A 23 -30.72 21.33 -28.75
C ILE A 23 -29.40 21.79 -28.14
N GLU A 24 -29.12 23.09 -28.12
CA GLU A 24 -27.95 23.68 -27.47
C GLU A 24 -27.87 23.33 -25.98
N ILE A 25 -28.96 23.49 -25.22
CA ILE A 25 -29.02 23.11 -23.81
C ILE A 25 -28.80 21.60 -23.62
N SER A 26 -29.38 20.77 -24.49
CA SER A 26 -29.21 19.32 -24.44
C SER A 26 -27.76 18.90 -24.71
N LEU A 27 -27.10 19.53 -25.68
CA LEU A 27 -25.70 19.27 -26.03
C LEU A 27 -24.77 19.68 -24.88
N ASN A 28 -24.99 20.86 -24.27
CA ASN A 28 -24.19 21.31 -23.12
C ASN A 28 -24.31 20.34 -21.93
N ASN A 29 -25.51 19.85 -21.63
CA ASN A 29 -25.70 18.84 -20.58
C ASN A 29 -25.00 17.52 -20.90
N GLU A 30 -24.96 17.12 -22.17
CA GLU A 30 -24.31 15.87 -22.58
C GLU A 30 -22.78 15.96 -22.47
N GLU A 31 -22.20 17.11 -22.81
CA GLU A 31 -20.77 17.38 -22.63
C GLU A 31 -20.38 17.46 -21.15
N GLU A 32 -21.20 18.10 -20.31
CA GLU A 32 -21.00 18.14 -18.86
C GLU A 32 -21.03 16.72 -18.24
N ASN A 33 -21.99 15.89 -18.65
CA ASN A 33 -22.08 14.50 -18.18
C ASN A 33 -20.85 13.67 -18.57
N LYS A 34 -20.32 13.87 -19.79
CA LYS A 34 -19.09 13.19 -20.24
C LYS A 34 -17.88 13.64 -19.42
N ALA A 35 -17.74 14.95 -19.15
CA ALA A 35 -16.67 15.49 -18.33
C ALA A 35 -16.72 14.92 -16.89
N LYS A 36 -17.93 14.85 -16.29
CA LYS A 36 -18.13 14.28 -14.97
C LYS A 36 -17.75 12.79 -14.92
N ALA A 37 -18.17 12.01 -15.90
CA ALA A 37 -17.84 10.58 -15.99
C ALA A 37 -16.32 10.34 -16.11
N ALA A 38 -15.62 11.17 -16.88
CA ALA A 38 -14.16 11.13 -16.98
C ALA A 38 -13.48 11.39 -15.62
N CYS A 39 -13.91 12.42 -14.90
CA CYS A 39 -13.39 12.73 -13.56
C CYS A 39 -13.62 11.59 -12.56
N ASP A 40 -14.83 11.02 -12.54
CA ASP A 40 -15.17 9.89 -11.66
C ASP A 40 -14.29 8.66 -11.95
N MET A 41 -13.94 8.43 -13.22
CA MET A 41 -13.04 7.34 -13.62
C MET A 41 -11.64 7.54 -13.05
N PHE A 42 -11.08 8.76 -13.14
CA PHE A 42 -9.75 9.06 -12.57
C PHE A 42 -9.72 8.88 -11.05
N ILE A 43 -10.76 9.33 -10.34
CA ILE A 43 -10.89 9.16 -8.89
C ILE A 43 -10.89 7.67 -8.52
N LYS A 44 -11.65 6.84 -9.24
CA LYS A 44 -11.73 5.40 -8.99
C LYS A 44 -10.39 4.70 -9.21
N VAL A 45 -9.71 4.99 -10.32
CA VAL A 45 -8.37 4.42 -10.62
C VAL A 45 -7.38 4.80 -9.53
N PHE A 46 -7.39 6.07 -9.13
CA PHE A 46 -6.52 6.60 -8.09
C PHE A 46 -6.75 5.92 -6.73
N GLU A 47 -8.02 5.75 -6.34
CA GLU A 47 -8.39 5.09 -5.08
C GLU A 47 -8.00 3.61 -5.10
N HIS A 48 -8.16 2.94 -6.23
CA HIS A 48 -7.73 1.55 -6.39
C HIS A 48 -6.22 1.38 -6.20
N ASP A 49 -5.39 2.29 -6.73
CA ASP A 49 -3.94 2.23 -6.54
C ASP A 49 -3.52 2.60 -5.12
N ARG A 50 -4.27 3.47 -4.44
CA ARG A 50 -4.10 3.73 -2.99
C ARG A 50 -4.39 2.48 -2.17
N GLN A 51 -5.48 1.77 -2.46
CA GLN A 51 -5.84 0.54 -1.76
C GLN A 51 -4.79 -0.56 -1.93
N LYS A 52 -4.11 -0.65 -3.08
CA LYS A 52 -2.98 -1.59 -3.27
C LYS A 52 -1.82 -1.28 -2.31
N SER A 53 -1.45 0.00 -2.22
CA SER A 53 -0.40 0.48 -1.29
C SER A 53 -0.74 0.12 0.15
N GLN A 54 -1.96 0.42 0.58
CA GLN A 54 -2.45 0.12 1.93
C GLN A 54 -2.43 -1.38 2.23
N LYS A 55 -2.81 -2.25 1.28
CA LYS A 55 -2.75 -3.71 1.44
C LYS A 55 -1.31 -4.22 1.65
N ILE A 56 -0.30 -3.57 1.05
CA ILE A 56 1.10 -3.93 1.25
C ILE A 56 1.54 -3.53 2.67
N GLU A 57 1.17 -2.33 3.12
CA GLU A 57 1.45 -1.85 4.48
C GLU A 57 0.78 -2.72 5.56
N ASP A 58 -0.48 -3.12 5.35
CA ASP A 58 -1.21 -4.02 6.25
C ASP A 58 -0.51 -5.39 6.38
N LYS A 59 0.01 -5.92 5.27
CA LYS A 59 0.77 -7.18 5.29
C LYS A 59 2.09 -7.01 6.03
N ALA A 60 2.81 -5.91 5.81
CA ALA A 60 4.04 -5.61 6.55
C ALA A 60 3.77 -5.46 8.05
N ASN A 61 2.68 -4.78 8.43
CA ASN A 61 2.23 -4.67 9.82
C ASN A 61 2.00 -6.04 10.47
N LYS A 62 1.30 -6.95 9.78
CA LYS A 62 1.08 -8.31 10.29
C LYS A 62 2.39 -9.06 10.52
N ILE A 63 3.36 -8.93 9.63
CA ILE A 63 4.70 -9.52 9.79
C ILE A 63 5.40 -8.91 11.02
N ILE A 64 5.37 -7.58 11.18
CA ILE A 64 5.96 -6.89 12.33
C ILE A 64 5.33 -7.37 13.63
N THR A 65 3.99 -7.36 13.73
CA THR A 65 3.28 -7.78 14.95
C THR A 65 3.62 -9.23 15.32
N PHE A 66 3.66 -10.12 14.32
CA PHE A 66 4.06 -11.51 14.53
C PHE A 66 5.50 -11.62 15.04
N LEU A 67 6.46 -10.96 14.38
CA LEU A 67 7.88 -11.03 14.75
C LEU A 67 8.16 -10.39 16.10
N VAL A 68 7.50 -9.29 16.46
CA VAL A 68 7.62 -8.65 17.77
C VAL A 68 7.05 -9.56 18.86
N SER A 69 5.92 -10.22 18.61
CA SER A 69 5.36 -11.22 19.54
C SER A 69 6.33 -12.38 19.73
N LEU A 70 6.90 -12.90 18.66
CA LEU A 70 7.93 -13.95 18.73
C LEU A 70 9.18 -13.48 19.48
N PHE A 71 9.59 -12.23 19.30
CA PHE A 71 10.72 -11.64 20.02
C PHE A 71 10.52 -11.62 21.54
N THR A 72 9.29 -11.41 22.02
CA THR A 72 9.00 -11.47 23.47
C THR A 72 9.15 -12.87 24.05
N LEU A 73 8.65 -13.89 23.35
CA LEU A 73 8.85 -15.31 23.74
C LEU A 73 10.32 -15.68 23.71
N TYR A 74 11.02 -15.22 22.68
CA TYR A 74 12.44 -15.42 22.50
C TYR A 74 13.26 -14.77 23.63
N ALA A 75 12.93 -13.55 24.05
CA ALA A 75 13.59 -12.90 25.19
C ALA A 75 13.39 -13.67 26.50
N ALA A 76 12.20 -14.24 26.72
CA ALA A 76 11.96 -15.12 27.87
C ALA A 76 12.83 -16.39 27.82
N LEU A 77 12.94 -17.03 26.65
CA LEU A 77 13.83 -18.18 26.44
C LEU A 77 15.30 -17.82 26.72
N PHE A 78 15.75 -16.64 26.26
CA PHE A 78 17.10 -16.15 26.51
C PHE A 78 17.39 -16.02 28.01
N ILE A 79 16.50 -15.38 28.76
CA ILE A 79 16.63 -15.20 30.21
C ILE A 79 16.64 -16.55 30.92
N TRP A 80 15.79 -17.49 30.49
CA TRP A 80 15.73 -18.82 31.07
C TRP A 80 17.03 -19.58 30.87
N VAL A 81 17.56 -19.64 29.64
CA VAL A 81 18.83 -20.33 29.35
C VAL A 81 19.98 -19.68 30.10
N TYR A 82 20.05 -18.35 30.14
CA TYR A 82 21.08 -17.60 30.87
C TYR A 82 21.13 -17.95 32.36
N LYS A 83 19.97 -18.17 33.00
CA LYS A 83 19.88 -18.53 34.42
C LYS A 83 20.01 -20.02 34.71
N SER A 84 19.90 -20.88 33.70
CA SER A 84 19.72 -22.33 33.89
C SER A 84 20.91 -23.15 33.43
N SER A 85 22.14 -22.68 33.67
CA SER A 85 23.36 -23.42 33.33
C SER A 85 23.40 -24.82 33.97
N GLU A 86 22.80 -24.96 35.15
CA GLU A 86 22.71 -26.21 35.91
C GLU A 86 21.79 -27.25 35.27
N LEU A 87 20.89 -26.86 34.35
CA LEU A 87 19.96 -27.77 33.66
C LEU A 87 20.58 -28.39 32.39
N ILE A 88 21.80 -28.01 32.03
CA ILE A 88 22.50 -28.55 30.87
C ILE A 88 23.05 -29.92 31.22
N LYS A 89 22.76 -30.92 30.39
CA LYS A 89 23.29 -32.27 30.58
C LYS A 89 24.81 -32.28 30.50
N GLU A 90 25.44 -32.99 31.44
CA GLU A 90 26.83 -33.38 31.30
C GLU A 90 26.99 -34.40 30.16
N GLY A 91 27.99 -34.18 29.31
CA GLY A 91 28.27 -35.02 28.15
C GLY A 91 29.73 -34.94 27.74
N PHE A 92 30.04 -35.19 26.46
CA PHE A 92 31.42 -35.13 25.94
C PHE A 92 32.07 -33.74 26.05
N PHE A 93 31.28 -32.68 26.15
CA PHE A 93 31.77 -31.30 26.27
C PHE A 93 31.50 -30.75 27.68
N PRO A 94 32.38 -29.87 28.20
CA PRO A 94 32.13 -29.19 29.46
C PRO A 94 30.85 -28.35 29.42
N VAL A 95 30.05 -28.41 30.49
CA VAL A 95 28.78 -27.68 30.63
C VAL A 95 28.94 -26.18 30.32
N ASN A 96 30.01 -25.55 30.79
CA ASN A 96 30.30 -24.14 30.53
C ASN A 96 30.50 -23.82 29.04
N MET A 97 31.14 -24.72 28.27
CA MET A 97 31.32 -24.53 26.83
C MET A 97 29.97 -24.64 26.10
N VAL A 98 29.16 -25.63 26.46
CA VAL A 98 27.84 -25.85 25.88
C VAL A 98 26.92 -24.66 26.22
N HIS A 99 26.90 -24.20 27.47
CA HIS A 99 26.15 -23.03 27.90
C HIS A 99 26.51 -21.79 27.09
N ASN A 100 27.81 -21.45 27.00
CA ASN A 100 28.26 -20.29 26.24
C ASN A 100 27.92 -20.39 24.75
N ALA A 101 27.98 -21.60 24.17
CA ALA A 101 27.56 -21.83 22.79
C ALA A 101 26.05 -21.62 22.60
N LEU A 102 25.21 -22.09 23.53
CA LEU A 102 23.76 -21.85 23.49
C LEU A 102 23.43 -20.36 23.60
N ILE A 103 24.11 -19.62 24.48
CA ILE A 103 23.95 -18.16 24.61
C ILE A 103 24.38 -17.46 23.32
N LEU A 104 25.47 -17.87 22.69
CA LEU A 104 25.91 -17.30 21.41
C LEU A 104 24.90 -17.58 20.28
N ILE A 105 24.41 -18.82 20.16
CA ILE A 105 23.39 -19.22 19.19
C ILE A 105 22.13 -18.39 19.37
N LEU A 106 21.72 -18.20 20.63
CA LEU A 106 20.63 -17.30 20.96
C LEU A 106 20.97 -15.88 20.47
N LEU A 107 22.04 -15.23 20.90
CA LEU A 107 22.38 -13.86 20.47
C LEU A 107 22.32 -13.68 18.94
N VAL A 108 22.86 -14.62 18.17
CA VAL A 108 22.79 -14.60 16.70
C VAL A 108 21.34 -14.70 16.21
N SER A 109 20.53 -15.60 16.78
CA SER A 109 19.11 -15.74 16.48
C SER A 109 18.31 -14.47 16.79
N GLY A 110 18.61 -13.80 17.91
CA GLY A 110 17.99 -12.54 18.33
C GLY A 110 18.35 -11.38 17.41
N LEU A 111 19.62 -11.27 16.99
CA LEU A 111 20.04 -10.30 15.98
C LEU A 111 19.32 -10.53 14.66
N LEU A 112 19.15 -11.79 14.25
CA LEU A 112 18.45 -12.12 13.01
C LEU A 112 16.96 -11.76 13.08
N LEU A 113 16.29 -11.96 14.22
CA LEU A 113 14.94 -11.46 14.47
C LEU A 113 14.84 -9.93 14.35
N LEU A 114 15.78 -9.20 14.97
CA LEU A 114 15.81 -7.73 14.90
C LEU A 114 16.02 -7.21 13.48
N VAL A 115 16.90 -7.87 12.71
CA VAL A 115 17.11 -7.56 11.29
C VAL A 115 15.81 -7.79 10.49
N SER A 116 15.11 -8.90 10.73
CA SER A 116 13.84 -9.19 10.06
C SER A 116 12.75 -8.19 10.41
N ILE A 117 12.64 -7.76 11.67
CA ILE A 117 11.71 -6.71 12.11
C ILE A 117 12.04 -5.38 11.41
N ASN A 118 13.31 -4.97 11.39
CA ASN A 118 13.74 -3.74 10.73
C ASN A 118 13.45 -3.76 9.22
N LYS A 119 13.68 -4.90 8.56
CA LYS A 119 13.32 -5.09 7.14
C LYS A 119 11.82 -4.91 6.91
N ALA A 120 10.97 -5.46 7.78
CA ALA A 120 9.52 -5.31 7.68
C ALA A 120 9.07 -3.86 7.93
N PHE A 121 9.66 -3.16 8.91
CA PHE A 121 9.40 -1.73 9.12
C PHE A 121 9.76 -0.89 7.90
N LYS A 122 10.90 -1.15 7.24
CA LYS A 122 11.31 -0.40 6.05
C LYS A 122 10.29 -0.43 4.90
N VAL A 123 9.47 -1.48 4.80
CA VAL A 123 8.36 -1.56 3.82
C VAL A 123 7.35 -0.43 4.04
N GLN A 124 7.07 -0.08 5.30
CA GLN A 124 6.11 0.98 5.65
C GLN A 124 6.65 2.37 5.35
N TRP A 125 7.95 2.56 5.55
CA TRP A 125 8.63 3.84 5.36
C TRP A 125 9.23 4.01 3.97
N HIS A 126 8.99 3.08 3.04
CA HIS A 126 9.77 3.01 1.81
C HIS A 126 9.64 4.27 0.94
N ARG A 127 8.46 4.92 0.91
CA ARG A 127 8.26 6.26 0.32
C ARG A 127 7.04 6.96 0.92
N GLN A 128 7.12 8.27 1.15
CA GLN A 128 5.92 9.08 1.40
C GLN A 128 4.98 8.97 0.19
N GLU A 129 3.70 8.68 0.44
CA GLU A 129 2.72 8.68 -0.64
C GLU A 129 2.65 10.09 -1.24
N MET A 130 2.86 10.21 -2.55
CA MET A 130 2.38 11.38 -3.28
C MET A 130 0.87 11.36 -3.20
N ASN A 131 0.32 12.04 -2.20
CA ASN A 131 -1.06 12.42 -2.21
C ASN A 131 -1.19 13.53 -3.26
N PRO A 132 -2.06 13.40 -4.27
CA PRO A 132 -2.56 14.57 -4.94
C PRO A 132 -3.20 15.37 -3.81
N VAL A 133 -2.56 16.46 -3.44
CA VAL A 133 -3.24 17.51 -2.72
C VAL A 133 -4.25 18.03 -3.73
N ALA A 134 -5.38 17.34 -3.81
CA ALA A 134 -6.59 17.86 -4.38
C ALA A 134 -7.05 18.92 -3.38
N SER A 135 -6.53 20.14 -3.50
CA SER A 135 -7.50 21.20 -3.36
C SER A 135 -8.45 20.99 -4.52
N PHE A 136 -9.72 20.78 -4.17
CA PHE A 136 -10.87 20.82 -5.06
C PHE A 136 -10.75 21.97 -6.09
N GLU A 137 -10.07 23.06 -5.72
CA GLU A 137 -9.69 24.17 -6.60
C GLU A 137 -8.85 23.79 -7.83
N THR A 138 -7.92 22.83 -7.74
CA THR A 138 -7.11 22.44 -8.91
C THR A 138 -7.93 21.65 -9.93
N PHE A 139 -8.97 20.96 -9.45
CA PHE A 139 -9.99 20.26 -10.24
C PHE A 139 -11.06 21.18 -10.88
N TYR A 140 -11.07 22.46 -10.53
CA TYR A 140 -11.98 23.44 -11.15
C TYR A 140 -11.23 24.63 -11.78
N LYS A 141 -9.88 24.59 -11.79
CA LYS A 141 -9.04 25.63 -12.40
C LYS A 141 -9.09 25.64 -13.93
N MET A 142 -9.63 24.61 -14.56
CA MET A 142 -9.87 24.65 -16.00
C MET A 142 -10.99 25.65 -16.27
N LYS A 143 -10.66 26.80 -16.87
CA LYS A 143 -11.67 27.73 -17.38
C LYS A 143 -12.51 26.99 -18.42
N MET A 144 -13.77 26.72 -18.08
CA MET A 144 -14.77 26.19 -19.00
C MET A 144 -15.17 27.31 -19.97
N ASP A 145 -14.34 27.53 -20.98
CA ASP A 145 -14.72 28.34 -22.15
C ASP A 145 -15.43 27.46 -23.20
N THR A 146 -16.02 28.09 -24.23
CA THR A 146 -16.72 27.39 -25.31
C THR A 146 -15.80 26.48 -26.16
N ALA A 147 -14.49 26.51 -25.95
CA ALA A 147 -13.51 25.66 -26.62
C ALA A 147 -13.06 24.47 -25.75
N CYS A 148 -13.57 24.36 -24.52
CA CYS A 148 -13.23 23.32 -23.55
C CYS A 148 -14.06 22.06 -23.83
N THR A 149 -13.56 21.20 -24.71
CA THR A 149 -14.20 19.91 -25.00
C THR A 149 -13.93 18.91 -23.87
N ALA A 150 -14.82 17.92 -23.71
CA ALA A 150 -14.60 16.81 -22.78
C ALA A 150 -13.25 16.09 -23.00
N GLN A 151 -12.77 16.04 -24.25
CA GLN A 151 -11.44 15.54 -24.61
C GLN A 151 -10.32 16.34 -23.94
N LYS A 152 -10.37 17.67 -23.98
CA LYS A 152 -9.34 18.53 -23.36
C LYS A 152 -9.35 18.42 -21.84
N ILE A 153 -10.53 18.30 -21.24
CA ILE A 153 -10.70 18.07 -19.80
C ILE A 153 -10.05 16.75 -19.42
N TYR A 154 -10.35 15.69 -20.19
CA TYR A 154 -9.72 14.38 -20.03
C TYR A 154 -8.20 14.48 -20.16
N ASP A 155 -7.66 15.10 -21.21
CA ASP A 155 -6.23 15.21 -21.45
C ASP A 155 -5.49 15.99 -20.34
N PHE A 156 -6.11 17.07 -19.83
CA PHE A 156 -5.57 17.86 -18.73
C PHE A 156 -5.44 17.05 -17.43
N TYR A 157 -6.51 16.32 -17.07
CA TYR A 157 -6.48 15.44 -15.90
C TYR A 157 -5.58 14.23 -16.13
N ALA A 158 -5.66 13.59 -17.30
CA ALA A 158 -4.83 12.44 -17.67
C ALA A 158 -3.35 12.78 -17.53
N THR A 159 -2.90 13.95 -17.98
CA THR A 159 -1.49 14.35 -17.90
C THR A 159 -1.02 14.52 -16.45
N SER A 160 -1.85 15.13 -15.60
CA SER A 160 -1.52 15.35 -14.19
C SER A 160 -1.57 14.04 -13.40
N TYR A 161 -2.57 13.20 -13.67
CA TYR A 161 -2.76 11.90 -13.03
C TYR A 161 -1.79 10.83 -13.51
N SER A 162 -1.37 10.85 -14.78
CA SER A 162 -0.40 9.90 -15.36
C SER A 162 0.89 9.89 -14.56
N LYS A 163 1.47 11.07 -14.27
CA LYS A 163 2.71 11.17 -13.50
C LYS A 163 2.57 10.60 -12.09
N ILE A 164 1.44 10.87 -11.43
CA ILE A 164 1.17 10.38 -10.07
C ILE A 164 0.93 8.86 -10.10
N SER A 165 0.19 8.37 -11.08
CA SER A 165 -0.12 6.95 -11.28
C SER A 165 1.15 6.15 -11.60
N GLU A 166 2.02 6.65 -12.48
CA GLU A 166 3.33 6.05 -12.77
C GLU A 166 4.19 5.98 -11.51
N HIS A 167 4.31 7.09 -10.77
CA HIS A 167 5.09 7.13 -9.53
C HIS A 167 4.57 6.12 -8.49
N ARG A 168 3.24 6.02 -8.32
CA ARG A 168 2.60 5.06 -7.41
C ARG A 168 2.77 3.64 -7.88
N THR A 169 2.68 3.38 -9.18
CA THR A 169 2.88 2.05 -9.76
C THR A 169 4.30 1.57 -9.49
N THR A 170 5.30 2.39 -9.80
CA THR A 170 6.70 2.09 -9.50
C THR A 170 6.91 1.89 -8.00
N SER A 171 6.36 2.78 -7.16
CA SER A 171 6.49 2.66 -5.71
C SER A 171 5.84 1.40 -5.16
N ASN A 172 4.68 0.99 -5.67
CA ASN A 172 3.99 -0.24 -5.27
C ASN A 172 4.78 -1.48 -5.67
N ILE A 173 5.40 -1.48 -6.85
CA ILE A 173 6.29 -2.57 -7.30
C ILE A 173 7.50 -2.68 -6.36
N GLU A 174 8.15 -1.56 -6.04
CA GLU A 174 9.31 -1.53 -5.14
C GLU A 174 8.94 -1.96 -3.71
N ARG A 175 7.84 -1.42 -3.16
CA ARG A 175 7.29 -1.82 -1.85
C ARG A 175 6.95 -3.32 -1.84
N GLY A 176 6.41 -3.84 -2.94
CA GLY A 176 6.15 -5.28 -3.12
C GLY A 176 7.42 -6.12 -3.02
N LYS A 177 8.50 -5.73 -3.72
CA LYS A 177 9.81 -6.41 -3.62
C LYS A 177 10.40 -6.36 -2.21
N GLN A 178 10.23 -5.24 -1.51
CA GLN A 178 10.66 -5.13 -0.12
C GLN A 178 9.84 -6.02 0.82
N LEU A 179 8.53 -6.12 0.60
CA LEU A 179 7.66 -7.02 1.35
C LEU A 179 8.07 -8.48 1.15
N GLU A 180 8.37 -8.89 -0.08
CA GLU A 180 8.88 -10.23 -0.40
C GLU A 180 10.19 -10.51 0.36
N SER A 181 11.15 -9.59 0.28
CA SER A 181 12.41 -9.71 1.03
C SER A 181 12.16 -9.78 2.55
N ALA A 182 11.29 -8.94 3.10
CA ALA A 182 10.95 -8.95 4.52
C ALA A 182 10.31 -10.28 4.94
N PHE A 183 9.46 -10.86 4.10
CA PHE A 183 8.85 -12.17 4.33
C PHE A 183 9.89 -13.29 4.35
N ASP A 184 10.85 -13.29 3.42
CA ASP A 184 11.94 -14.28 3.40
C ASP A 184 12.82 -14.20 4.65
N TRP A 185 13.21 -13.00 5.05
CA TRP A 185 13.96 -12.78 6.29
C TRP A 185 13.15 -13.20 7.53
N ALA A 186 11.84 -12.95 7.56
CA ALA A 186 10.98 -13.42 8.63
C ALA A 186 10.95 -14.96 8.69
N ARG A 187 10.79 -15.63 7.54
CA ARG A 187 10.82 -17.09 7.45
C ARG A 187 12.14 -17.68 7.94
N ILE A 188 13.27 -17.14 7.49
CA ILE A 188 14.60 -17.58 7.93
C ILE A 188 14.76 -17.39 9.44
N ALA A 189 14.33 -16.24 9.97
CA ALA A 189 14.35 -15.98 11.41
C ALA A 189 13.55 -17.01 12.19
N VAL A 190 12.33 -17.31 11.78
CA VAL A 190 11.49 -18.31 12.45
C VAL A 190 12.14 -19.69 12.43
N ILE A 191 12.65 -20.14 11.28
CA ILE A 191 13.31 -21.44 11.16
C ILE A 191 14.53 -21.52 12.08
N PHE A 192 15.39 -20.51 12.05
CA PHE A 192 16.60 -20.50 12.86
C PHE A 192 16.26 -20.49 14.36
N ASN A 193 15.28 -19.71 14.79
CA ASN A 193 14.82 -19.69 16.18
C ASN A 193 14.19 -21.02 16.63
N LEU A 194 13.45 -21.70 15.74
CA LEU A 194 12.92 -23.03 16.02
C LEU A 194 14.04 -24.05 16.19
N LEU A 195 15.04 -24.06 15.30
CA LEU A 195 16.20 -24.96 15.42
C LEU A 195 16.99 -24.69 16.70
N SER A 196 17.25 -23.42 17.02
CA SER A 196 17.90 -23.02 18.28
C SER A 196 17.11 -23.50 19.50
N SER A 197 15.78 -23.35 19.49
CA SER A 197 14.91 -23.79 20.59
C SER A 197 14.90 -25.31 20.74
N LEU A 198 14.85 -26.06 19.63
CA LEU A 198 14.94 -27.52 19.65
C LEU A 198 16.30 -28.02 20.16
N LEU A 199 17.39 -27.36 19.77
CA LEU A 199 18.73 -27.65 20.28
C LEU A 199 18.79 -27.42 21.80
N ILE A 200 18.28 -26.28 22.28
CA ILE A 200 18.21 -25.96 23.71
C ILE A 200 17.42 -27.03 24.44
N LEU A 201 16.22 -27.39 23.95
CA LEU A 201 15.41 -28.44 24.53
C LEU A 201 16.17 -29.77 24.59
N TYR A 202 16.79 -30.22 23.50
CA TYR A 202 17.56 -31.46 23.46
C TYR A 202 18.68 -31.51 24.52
N VAL A 203 19.40 -30.39 24.68
CA VAL A 203 20.51 -30.26 25.62
C VAL A 203 20.05 -30.10 27.08
N THR A 204 18.79 -29.70 27.31
CA THR A 204 18.22 -29.45 28.66
C THR A 204 17.23 -30.52 29.12
N THR A 205 16.69 -31.38 28.24
CA THR A 205 15.70 -32.41 28.63
C THR A 205 16.32 -33.75 29.03
N ASN A 206 16.58 -33.94 30.34
CA ASN A 206 16.97 -35.15 31.11
C ASN A 206 18.47 -35.40 31.40
N SER A 207 18.87 -35.04 32.63
CA SER A 207 19.68 -35.86 33.56
C SER A 207 18.80 -36.31 34.74
N SER A 208 17.68 -37.00 34.45
CA SER A 208 16.91 -37.71 35.48
C SER A 208 17.17 -39.20 35.33
N SER A 209 18.28 -39.65 35.92
CA SER A 209 18.59 -41.06 36.22
C SER A 209 19.51 -41.10 37.43
#